data_AF-A0A1A6G4N2-F1
#
_entry.id   AF-A0A1A6G4N2-F1
#
_cell.length_a   1.000
_cell.length_b   1.000
_cell.length_c   1.000
_cell.angle_alpha   90.00
_cell.angle_beta   90.00
_cell.angle_gamma   90.00
#
_symmetry.space_group_name_H-M   'P 1'
#
loop_
_entity.id
_entity.type
_entity.pdbx_description
1 polymer ?
#
loop_
_entity_poly.entity_id
_entity_poly.type
_entity_poly.pdbx_seq_one_letter_code
_entity_poly.pdbx_strand_id
1 'polypeptide(L)' 'PYAHVSFLHRSKTTEIIHSTLNPTWDQTIIFDEVEIFGEPQTVLQNPPKVIIELFDNDQ' A
#
# COMPACT_ATOMS: atom_id res chain seq x y z
N PRO A 1 5.97 -14.28 2.76
CA PRO A 1 5.30 -13.01 3.13
C PRO A 1 5.19 -12.01 1.96
N TYR A 2 4.17 -11.14 2.02
CA TYR A 2 4.00 -9.96 1.14
C TYR A 2 3.36 -8.81 1.91
N ALA A 3 3.51 -7.58 1.41
CA ALA A 3 2.78 -6.43 1.91
C ALA A 3 1.63 -6.08 0.96
N HIS A 4 0.45 -5.83 1.51
CA HIS A 4 -0.68 -5.23 0.82
C HIS A 4 -0.73 -3.74 1.17
N VAL A 5 -0.65 -2.89 0.16
CA VAL A 5 -0.64 -1.43 0.31
C VAL A 5 -1.93 -0.88 -0.25
N SER A 6 -2.68 -0.17 0.58
CA SER A 6 -3.95 0.46 0.21
C SER A 6 -3.88 1.97 0.36
N PHE A 7 -4.41 2.67 -0.64
CA PHE A 7 -4.56 4.13 -0.66
C PHE A 7 -5.88 4.50 -1.32
N LEU A 8 -6.76 5.17 -0.58
CA LEU A 8 -8.14 5.45 -0.99
C LEU A 8 -8.88 4.15 -1.39
N HIS A 9 -9.39 4.09 -2.62
CA HIS A 9 -10.12 2.94 -3.18
C HIS A 9 -9.21 2.04 -4.04
N ARG A 10 -7.90 2.23 -3.98
CA ARG A 10 -6.91 1.45 -4.75
C ARG A 10 -6.03 0.66 -3.80
N SER A 11 -5.61 -0.52 -4.25
CA SER A 11 -4.60 -1.31 -3.55
C SER A 11 -3.68 -2.04 -4.52
N LYS A 12 -2.49 -2.39 -4.04
CA LYS A 12 -1.48 -3.19 -4.74
C LYS A 12 -0.73 -4.04 -3.72
N THR A 13 -0.13 -5.15 -4.17
CA THR A 13 0.74 -5.98 -3.34
C THR A 13 2.19 -5.86 -3.80
N THR A 14 3.13 -6.08 -2.88
CA THR A 14 4.51 -6.37 -3.24
C THR A 14 4.62 -7.74 -3.89
N GLU A 15 5.81 -8.07 -4.39
CA GLU A 15 6.16 -9.45 -4.70
C GLU A 15 6.07 -10.33 -3.44
N ILE A 16 5.68 -11.60 -3.64
CA ILE A 16 5.69 -12.61 -2.60
C ILE A 16 7.11 -13.18 -2.53
N ILE A 17 7.73 -13.10 -1.35
CA ILE A 17 9.02 -13.74 -1.09
C ILE A 17 8.76 -15.03 -0.32
N HIS A 18 9.24 -16.15 -0.87
CA HIS A 18 9.08 -17.47 -0.25
C HIS A 18 10.26 -17.82 0.66
N SER A 19 10.01 -18.68 1.65
CA SER A 19 11.04 -19.32 2.48
C SER A 19 12.03 -18.35 3.15
N THR A 20 11.55 -17.18 3.61
CA THR A 20 12.34 -16.20 4.36
C THR A 20 11.63 -15.79 5.64
N LEU A 21 12.39 -15.60 6.73
CA LEU A 21 11.90 -15.06 8.01
C LEU A 21 12.05 -13.52 8.10
N ASN A 22 12.80 -12.93 7.17
CA ASN A 22 13.16 -11.52 7.16
C ASN A 22 13.05 -10.96 5.74
N PRO A 23 11.83 -10.80 5.19
CA PRO A 23 11.65 -10.29 3.85
C PRO A 23 12.18 -8.86 3.72
N THR A 24 12.77 -8.55 2.56
CA THR A 24 13.11 -7.19 2.13
C THR A 24 12.66 -7.08 0.69
N TRP A 25 11.70 -6.20 0.41
CA TRP A 25 11.11 -6.07 -0.93
C TRP A 25 11.86 -5.09 -1.84
N ASP A 26 12.45 -4.03 -1.28
CA ASP A 26 13.09 -2.94 -2.03
C ASP A 26 12.27 -2.45 -3.25
N GLN A 27 10.94 -2.51 -3.12
CA GLN A 27 9.99 -2.26 -4.19
C GLN A 27 9.31 -0.91 -4.00
N THR A 28 9.21 -0.13 -5.08
CA THR A 28 8.39 1.09 -5.11
C THR A 28 6.98 0.75 -5.59
N ILE A 29 5.95 1.03 -4.77
CA ILE A 29 4.54 0.86 -5.16
C ILE A 29 4.01 2.17 -5.75
N ILE A 30 3.71 2.14 -7.05
CA ILE A 30 3.21 3.31 -7.79
C ILE A 30 1.70 3.19 -7.99
N PHE A 31 0.96 4.22 -7.58
CA PHE A 31 -0.45 4.42 -7.90
C PHE A 31 -0.55 5.58 -8.89
N ASP A 32 -0.81 5.27 -10.17
CA ASP A 32 -0.96 6.28 -11.22
C ASP A 32 -2.35 6.90 -11.19
N GLU A 33 -2.44 8.19 -11.56
CA GLU A 33 -3.69 8.94 -11.77
C GLU A 33 -4.68 8.83 -10.60
N VAL A 34 -4.22 9.08 -9.37
CA VAL A 34 -5.09 9.04 -8.19
C VAL A 34 -5.99 10.27 -8.11
N GLU A 35 -7.29 10.07 -8.23
CA GLU A 35 -8.31 11.10 -8.01
C GLU A 35 -8.61 11.24 -6.51
N ILE A 36 -8.47 12.47 -5.99
CA ILE A 36 -8.84 12.82 -4.62
C ILE A 36 -10.02 13.80 -4.68
N PHE A 37 -11.16 13.35 -4.19
CA PHE A 37 -12.38 14.15 -4.15
C PHE A 37 -12.50 14.91 -2.83
N GLY A 38 -13.01 16.14 -2.91
CA GLY A 38 -13.29 17.00 -1.75
C GLY A 38 -12.63 18.37 -1.85
N GLU A 39 -12.94 19.24 -0.90
CA GLU A 39 -12.33 20.57 -0.80
C GLU A 39 -10.84 20.46 -0.46
N PRO A 40 -9.94 21.15 -1.18
CA PRO A 40 -8.50 21.05 -0.96
C PRO A 40 -8.08 21.32 0.49
N GLN A 41 -8.71 22.29 1.16
CA GLN A 41 -8.41 22.60 2.56
C GLN A 41 -8.79 21.45 3.50
N THR A 42 -9.90 20.77 3.25
CA THR A 42 -10.33 19.61 4.05
C THR A 42 -9.39 18.43 3.84
N VAL A 43 -8.97 18.17 2.60
CA VAL A 43 -7.98 17.13 2.27
C VAL A 43 -6.63 17.43 2.93
N LEU A 44 -6.18 18.68 2.93
CA LEU A 44 -4.94 19.07 3.59
C LEU A 44 -5.00 18.89 5.12
N GLN A 45 -6.14 19.21 5.74
CA GLN A 45 -6.34 19.02 7.17
C GLN A 45 -6.46 17.54 7.57
N ASN A 46 -7.07 16.73 6.70
CA ASN A 46 -7.30 15.31 6.93
C ASN A 46 -6.91 14.49 5.68
N PRO A 47 -5.61 14.28 5.43
CA PRO A 47 -5.16 13.58 4.24
C PRO A 47 -5.57 12.10 4.29
N PRO A 48 -5.83 11.47 3.13
CA PRO A 48 -6.08 10.03 3.07
C PRO A 48 -4.88 9.24 3.60
N LYS A 49 -5.16 8.15 4.32
CA LYS A 49 -4.11 7.31 4.90
C LYS A 49 -3.61 6.31 3.87
N VAL A 50 -2.30 6.06 3.91
CA VAL A 50 -1.72 4.85 3.33
C VAL A 50 -1.75 3.77 4.39
N ILE A 51 -2.35 2.63 4.07
CA ILE A 51 -2.42 1.48 4.96
C ILE A 51 -1.51 0.40 4.39
N ILE A 52 -0.66 -0.18 5.23
CA ILE A 52 0.24 -1.28 4.87
C ILE A 52 -0.08 -2.44 5.80
N GLU A 53 -0.48 -3.55 5.22
CA GLU A 53 -0.79 -4.79 5.92
C GLU A 53 0.24 -5.84 5.52
N LEU A 54 0.81 -6.52 6.51
CA LEU A 54 1.79 -7.59 6.27
C LEU A 54 1.09 -8.92 6.41
N PHE A 55 1.23 -9.75 5.38
CA PHE A 55 0.67 -11.08 5.33
C PHE A 55 1.80 -12.10 5.19
N ASP A 56 1.64 -13.25 5.85
CA ASP A 56 2.36 -14.43 5.42
C ASP A 56 1.59 -15.10 4.28
N ASN A 57 2.34 -15.72 3.38
CA ASN A 57 1.77 -16.55 2.32
C ASN A 57 2.27 -17.97 2.57
N ASP A 58 1.69 -18.57 3.59
CA ASP A 58 1.75 -19.97 3.94
C ASP A 58 0.94 -20.77 2.91
N GLN A 59 1.64 -21.27 1.89
CA GLN A 59 1.11 -22.31 1.01
C GLN A 59 1.17 -23.67 1.69
#